data_AF-A0A3N5RDQ8-F1
#
_entry.id   AF-A0A3N5RDQ8-F1
#
_cell.length_a   1.000
_cell.length_b   1.000
_cell.length_c   1.000
_cell.angle_alpha   90.00
_cell.angle_beta   90.00
_cell.angle_gamma   90.00
#
_symmetry.space_group_name_H-M   'P 1'
#
loop_
_entity.id
_entity.type
_entity.pdbx_description
1 polymer ?
#
loop_
_entity_poly.entity_id
_entity_poly.type
_entity_poly.pdbx_seq_one_letter_code
_entity_poly.pdbx_strand_id
1 'polypeptide(L)'
;CRRMTGPRGAANLTRTASPVASSSIFDRANPDRWSVRPADLGWLICATALVGVGWQLGHAPFAAPTEPIDSPIDLSQFKRATIMPPKPAVIDPPHVTAEQSDVRPEELVLGIVIGGEARAYPLNMLSGPIREILNDTLAGEPVAVTWCDFCHDAIVYSRRVNQQVLTLIVAGSMWEQSMVIRDNETGSLWSQVLGRAMEGELAGQTLEILPAVNTTWSDWKHRHPETTVAQLPRERQEYTRNFHRDRRRFVLGLRRGSDSGAVTFQTLAARLVLNVQMGGEPLVITYDDEHSAARVFARTVDRQTLEFLPSPRGRMRDRQTSSIWDAGSGLCLEGKFAGAQLPQRQGLVAYTSVWRRFHPDSRDLSEAH
;
A
#
# COMPACT_ATOMS: atom_id res chain seq x y z
N CYS A 1 -19.91 -28.40 57.18
CA CYS A 1 -19.49 -28.82 58.53
C CYS A 1 -18.86 -30.22 58.49
N ARG A 2 -17.56 -30.32 58.86
CA ARG A 2 -16.73 -31.53 59.16
C ARG A 2 -16.50 -32.53 57.99
N ARG A 3 -15.31 -33.11 57.73
CA ARG A 3 -14.06 -33.37 58.49
C ARG A 3 -12.91 -33.67 57.48
N MET A 4 -11.70 -33.10 57.64
CA MET A 4 -10.40 -33.69 58.11
C MET A 4 -9.77 -34.72 57.15
N THR A 5 -8.48 -34.72 56.78
CA THR A 5 -7.24 -34.70 57.61
C THR A 5 -5.98 -34.31 56.78
N GLY A 6 -5.01 -33.59 57.37
CA GLY A 6 -3.59 -33.53 56.90
C GLY A 6 -2.77 -34.76 57.34
N PRO A 7 -1.42 -34.82 57.21
CA PRO A 7 -0.50 -33.79 57.77
C PRO A 7 0.86 -33.51 57.03
N ARG A 8 1.46 -32.36 57.41
CA ARG A 8 2.88 -32.03 57.77
C ARG A 8 4.06 -32.68 56.99
N GLY A 9 5.16 -31.99 56.66
CA GLY A 9 5.63 -30.63 56.94
C GLY A 9 7.13 -30.42 56.57
N ALA A 10 7.61 -29.20 56.84
CA ALA A 10 9.01 -28.72 56.99
C ALA A 10 9.90 -28.64 55.72
N ALA A 11 10.79 -27.66 55.50
CA ALA A 11 11.37 -26.61 56.36
C ALA A 11 11.84 -25.40 55.52
N ASN A 12 11.90 -24.24 56.18
CA ASN A 12 12.44 -22.96 55.72
C ASN A 12 13.96 -23.00 55.45
N LEU A 13 14.47 -22.07 54.64
CA LEU A 13 15.56 -21.15 55.03
C LEU A 13 15.69 -19.95 54.07
N THR A 14 15.97 -18.82 54.70
CA THR A 14 16.00 -17.42 54.27
C THR A 14 17.27 -17.02 53.50
N ARG A 15 17.20 -15.97 52.68
CA ARG A 15 18.35 -15.06 52.50
C ARG A 15 17.95 -13.61 52.17
N THR A 16 18.61 -12.72 52.89
CA THR A 16 18.48 -11.27 53.01
C THR A 16 19.35 -10.50 51.99
N ALA A 17 19.07 -9.20 51.86
CA ALA A 17 19.67 -8.25 50.92
C ALA A 17 20.84 -7.41 51.48
N SER A 18 21.59 -6.80 50.52
CA SER A 18 22.41 -5.55 50.57
C SER A 18 23.87 -5.61 51.13
N PRO A 19 24.79 -4.63 50.86
CA PRO A 19 24.92 -3.59 49.80
C PRO A 19 26.38 -3.29 49.24
N VAL A 20 26.45 -2.42 48.21
CA VAL A 20 27.44 -1.39 47.72
C VAL A 20 28.89 -1.27 48.27
N ALA A 21 29.89 -1.08 47.38
CA ALA A 21 30.99 -0.05 47.36
C ALA A 21 32.07 -0.37 46.26
N SER A 22 32.26 0.44 45.20
CA SER A 22 33.21 1.57 45.01
C SER A 22 34.61 1.21 44.45
N SER A 23 35.00 1.78 43.29
CA SER A 23 36.17 2.67 43.10
C SER A 23 36.65 2.76 41.64
N SER A 24 37.08 3.98 41.31
CA SER A 24 37.51 4.56 40.03
C SER A 24 38.98 4.30 39.68
N ILE A 25 39.34 4.29 38.39
CA ILE A 25 40.65 4.77 37.90
C ILE A 25 40.48 5.48 36.55
N PHE A 26 40.83 6.77 36.51
CA PHE A 26 41.02 7.61 35.33
C PHE A 26 42.54 7.72 35.02
N ASP A 27 42.83 7.91 33.72
CA ASP A 27 43.97 8.58 33.09
C ASP A 27 45.43 8.15 33.31
N ARG A 28 46.09 7.80 32.19
CA ARG A 28 47.26 8.52 31.64
C ARG A 28 47.68 7.90 30.29
N ALA A 29 47.38 8.57 29.19
CA ALA A 29 48.06 8.36 27.91
C ALA A 29 49.15 9.42 27.75
N ASN A 30 50.39 8.96 27.56
CA ASN A 30 51.60 9.75 27.35
C ASN A 30 51.83 9.92 25.84
N PRO A 31 51.86 11.14 25.27
CA PRO A 31 52.17 11.35 23.87
C PRO A 31 53.64 11.75 23.74
N ASP A 32 54.51 10.86 23.25
CA ASP A 32 55.74 11.25 22.55
C ASP A 32 56.53 10.04 22.04
N ARG A 33 57.16 10.23 20.86
CA ARG A 33 57.87 9.26 20.00
C ARG A 33 56.87 8.50 19.11
N TRP A 34 56.92 8.58 17.79
CA TRP A 34 58.08 8.38 16.91
C TRP A 34 57.97 9.24 15.64
N SER A 35 59.07 9.92 15.30
CA SER A 35 59.30 10.53 13.99
C SER A 35 59.79 9.47 12.99
N VAL A 36 59.09 9.30 11.87
CA VAL A 36 59.60 8.54 10.71
C VAL A 36 59.38 9.37 9.43
N ARG A 37 60.44 9.43 8.60
CA ARG A 37 60.54 10.20 7.36
C ARG A 37 59.79 9.52 6.20
N PRO A 38 59.34 10.28 5.18
CA PRO A 38 58.50 9.76 4.10
C PRO A 38 59.35 9.16 2.97
N ALA A 39 59.57 7.85 3.02
CA ALA A 39 59.86 6.99 1.88
C ALA A 39 59.74 5.56 2.41
N ASP A 40 59.19 4.66 1.60
CA ASP A 40 59.00 3.22 1.89
C ASP A 40 57.76 2.87 2.72
N LEU A 41 56.61 2.78 2.04
CA LEU A 41 55.81 1.54 2.06
C LEU A 41 54.77 1.59 0.93
N GLY A 42 55.13 0.99 -0.19
CA GLY A 42 54.15 0.54 -1.18
C GLY A 42 53.39 -0.68 -0.65
N TRP A 43 52.11 -0.75 -1.02
CA TRP A 43 51.22 -1.90 -0.90
C TRP A 43 50.84 -2.36 0.51
N LEU A 44 49.70 -1.87 1.02
CA LEU A 44 48.59 -2.69 1.54
C LEU A 44 47.42 -1.82 2.09
N ILE A 45 46.19 -2.31 1.88
CA ILE A 45 44.87 -1.89 2.44
C ILE A 45 44.19 -0.76 1.63
N CYS A 46 43.24 -1.08 0.74
CA CYS A 46 41.84 -1.47 0.98
C CYS A 46 40.93 -0.34 1.49
N ALA A 47 39.90 -0.07 0.68
CA ALA A 47 38.57 0.42 1.03
C ALA A 47 38.46 1.81 1.70
N THR A 48 37.60 2.65 1.09
CA THR A 48 37.23 4.05 1.39
C THR A 48 38.18 5.07 0.74
N ALA A 49 37.78 5.98 -0.15
CA ALA A 49 36.47 6.53 -0.44
C ALA A 49 36.28 6.76 -1.96
N LEU A 50 35.28 6.07 -2.53
CA LEU A 50 34.49 6.59 -3.65
C LEU A 50 33.15 7.05 -3.06
N VAL A 51 33.19 8.07 -2.21
CA VAL A 51 32.01 8.85 -1.85
C VAL A 51 32.01 10.03 -2.81
N GLY A 52 31.34 9.89 -3.94
CA GLY A 52 31.33 10.92 -4.96
C GLY A 52 30.88 10.46 -6.34
N VAL A 53 29.95 9.51 -6.43
CA VAL A 53 29.17 9.33 -7.65
C VAL A 53 27.73 9.55 -7.24
N GLY A 54 27.21 10.70 -7.68
CA GLY A 54 25.93 11.23 -7.27
C GLY A 54 24.80 10.23 -7.50
N TRP A 55 23.99 10.04 -6.46
CA TRP A 55 22.61 9.62 -6.59
C TRP A 55 21.85 10.75 -7.31
N GLN A 56 22.04 10.86 -8.61
CA GLN A 56 21.15 11.56 -9.53
C GLN A 56 20.55 10.53 -10.48
N LEU A 57 19.90 9.51 -9.91
CA LEU A 57 18.82 8.86 -10.63
C LEU A 57 17.62 9.77 -10.45
N GLY A 58 17.39 10.62 -11.46
CA GLY A 58 16.15 11.36 -11.60
C GLY A 58 15.00 10.37 -11.46
N HIS A 59 14.29 10.45 -10.34
CA HIS A 59 13.04 9.75 -10.18
C HIS A 59 12.10 10.42 -11.17
N ALA A 60 11.91 9.78 -12.32
CA ALA A 60 10.89 10.20 -13.26
C ALA A 60 9.58 10.31 -12.45
N PRO A 61 8.90 11.46 -12.45
CA PRO A 61 7.64 11.58 -11.75
C PRO A 61 6.72 10.48 -12.25
N PHE A 62 6.03 9.84 -11.30
CA PHE A 62 4.97 8.89 -11.56
C PHE A 62 3.80 9.65 -12.18
N ALA A 63 3.94 10.05 -13.44
CA ALA A 63 2.91 10.73 -14.20
C ALA A 63 2.74 9.94 -15.50
N ALA A 64 2.19 8.73 -15.37
CA ALA A 64 1.51 8.14 -16.51
C ALA A 64 0.25 9.00 -16.75
N PRO A 65 0.00 9.48 -17.99
CA PRO A 65 -1.24 10.17 -18.29
C PRO A 65 -2.42 9.27 -17.91
N THR A 66 -3.21 9.68 -16.93
CA THR A 66 -4.46 8.99 -16.64
C THR A 66 -5.47 9.39 -17.70
N GLU A 67 -5.71 8.50 -18.65
CA GLU A 67 -6.76 8.73 -19.64
C GLU A 67 -8.12 8.91 -18.95
N PRO A 68 -8.97 9.83 -19.43
CA PRO A 68 -10.32 10.01 -18.92
C PRO A 68 -11.06 8.67 -18.88
N ILE A 69 -11.77 8.44 -17.78
CA ILE A 69 -12.53 7.23 -17.55
C ILE A 69 -13.82 7.33 -18.37
N ASP A 70 -13.81 6.81 -19.59
CA ASP A 70 -15.04 6.66 -20.36
C ASP A 70 -15.78 5.42 -19.83
N SER A 71 -16.52 5.62 -18.73
CA SER A 71 -17.40 4.60 -18.18
C SER A 71 -18.67 4.53 -19.02
N PRO A 72 -19.13 3.33 -19.43
CA PRO A 72 -20.38 3.17 -20.16
C PRO A 72 -21.63 3.55 -19.32
N ILE A 73 -21.45 3.87 -18.04
CA ILE A 73 -22.53 4.26 -17.14
C ILE A 73 -22.93 5.71 -17.41
N ASP A 74 -24.17 5.88 -17.87
CA ASP A 74 -24.85 7.16 -18.05
C ASP A 74 -25.18 7.80 -16.69
N LEU A 75 -24.97 9.11 -16.58
CA LEU A 75 -25.31 9.92 -15.41
C LEU A 75 -26.79 9.78 -15.00
N SER A 76 -27.69 9.55 -15.96
CA SER A 76 -29.12 9.33 -15.68
C SER A 76 -29.40 8.10 -14.81
N GLN A 77 -28.44 7.16 -14.71
CA GLN A 77 -28.54 5.96 -13.90
C GLN A 77 -28.17 6.20 -12.43
N PHE A 78 -27.74 7.41 -12.07
CA PHE A 78 -27.32 7.77 -10.71
C PHE A 78 -28.49 7.92 -9.73
N LYS A 79 -29.11 6.79 -9.38
CA LYS A 79 -30.22 6.71 -8.42
C LYS A 79 -29.69 6.34 -7.05
N ARG A 80 -29.31 7.35 -6.26
CA ARG A 80 -28.79 7.17 -4.89
C ARG A 80 -29.90 6.97 -3.86
N ALA A 81 -29.59 6.22 -2.82
CA ALA A 81 -30.39 6.12 -1.60
C ALA A 81 -29.67 6.82 -0.45
N THR A 82 -30.33 7.79 0.19
CA THR A 82 -29.79 8.44 1.40
C THR A 82 -29.94 7.48 2.59
N ILE A 83 -28.83 7.20 3.26
CA ILE A 83 -28.77 6.29 4.41
C ILE A 83 -28.60 7.07 5.71
N MET A 84 -27.81 8.14 5.67
CA MET A 84 -27.52 8.99 6.81
C MET A 84 -27.19 10.42 6.36
N PRO A 85 -27.13 11.40 7.28
CA PRO A 85 -26.61 12.73 6.94
C PRO A 85 -25.15 12.67 6.49
N PRO A 86 -24.69 13.63 5.64
CA PRO A 86 -23.29 13.76 5.28
C PRO A 86 -22.38 13.85 6.50
N LYS A 87 -21.15 13.37 6.38
CA LYS A 87 -20.16 13.42 7.46
C LYS A 87 -19.19 14.57 7.26
N PRO A 88 -18.71 15.21 8.35
CA PRO A 88 -17.66 16.21 8.24
C PRO A 88 -16.41 15.64 7.56
N ALA A 89 -15.67 16.51 6.86
CA ALA A 89 -14.37 16.14 6.33
C ALA A 89 -13.40 15.79 7.45
N VAL A 90 -12.65 14.70 7.28
CA VAL A 90 -11.41 14.50 8.04
C VAL A 90 -10.28 15.05 7.18
N ILE A 91 -9.56 16.04 7.72
CA ILE A 91 -8.51 16.79 7.04
C ILE A 91 -7.23 16.68 7.86
N ASP A 92 -6.10 16.46 7.18
CA ASP A 92 -4.76 16.36 7.75
C ASP A 92 -4.73 15.47 9.01
N PRO A 93 -5.09 14.18 8.88
CA PRO A 93 -5.11 13.27 10.01
C PRO A 93 -3.71 13.19 10.64
N PRO A 94 -3.59 13.08 11.98
CA PRO A 94 -2.29 13.02 12.62
C PRO A 94 -1.50 11.80 12.14
N HIS A 95 -0.20 11.97 11.95
CA HIS A 95 0.70 10.90 11.53
C HIS A 95 1.75 10.61 12.60
N VAL A 96 2.18 9.36 12.65
CA VAL A 96 3.29 8.89 13.48
C VAL A 96 4.31 8.14 12.62
N THR A 97 5.51 7.92 13.16
CA THR A 97 6.50 7.03 12.53
C THR A 97 6.06 5.56 12.60
N ALA A 98 6.64 4.71 11.76
CA ALA A 98 6.38 3.27 11.79
C ALA A 98 6.71 2.63 13.17
N GLU A 99 7.63 3.20 13.92
CA GLU A 99 8.07 2.74 15.26
C GLU A 99 7.05 3.11 16.34
N GLN A 100 6.40 4.26 16.18
CA GLN A 100 5.43 4.78 17.14
C GLN A 100 4.00 4.26 16.92
N SER A 101 3.72 3.72 15.73
CA SER A 101 2.40 3.22 15.38
C SER A 101 1.99 2.00 16.24
N ASP A 102 0.71 1.93 16.60
CA ASP A 102 0.11 0.79 17.33
C ASP A 102 -0.57 -0.23 16.39
N VAL A 103 -0.24 -0.18 15.10
CA VAL A 103 -0.77 -1.09 14.08
C VAL A 103 -0.17 -2.47 14.28
N ARG A 104 -1.02 -3.50 14.40
CA ARG A 104 -0.52 -4.87 14.59
C ARG A 104 -0.01 -5.45 13.27
N PRO A 105 1.01 -6.33 13.29
CA PRO A 105 1.66 -6.86 12.09
C PRO A 105 0.70 -7.45 11.04
N GLU A 106 -0.35 -8.13 11.49
CA GLU A 106 -1.34 -8.82 10.65
C GLU A 106 -2.46 -7.93 10.08
N GLU A 107 -2.55 -6.68 10.53
CA GLU A 107 -3.58 -5.74 10.10
C GLU A 107 -3.36 -5.28 8.67
N LEU A 108 -4.46 -5.08 7.95
CA LEU A 108 -4.41 -4.52 6.61
C LEU A 108 -4.22 -3.01 6.66
N VAL A 109 -3.32 -2.52 5.80
CA VAL A 109 -3.08 -1.10 5.55
C VAL A 109 -3.23 -0.84 4.06
N LEU A 110 -3.72 0.35 3.73
CA LEU A 110 -3.56 0.92 2.40
C LEU A 110 -2.27 1.75 2.38
N GLY A 111 -1.28 1.32 1.62
CA GLY A 111 -0.01 2.01 1.48
C GLY A 111 0.10 2.77 0.17
N ILE A 112 0.64 3.99 0.22
CA ILE A 112 0.98 4.80 -0.97
C ILE A 112 2.42 5.28 -0.91
N VAL A 113 3.01 5.50 -2.09
CA VAL A 113 4.32 6.14 -2.25
C VAL A 113 4.19 7.28 -3.26
N ILE A 114 4.51 8.50 -2.87
CA ILE A 114 4.49 9.69 -3.73
C ILE A 114 5.75 10.49 -3.48
N GLY A 115 6.46 10.88 -4.55
CA GLY A 115 7.68 11.68 -4.43
C GLY A 115 8.81 11.02 -3.60
N GLY A 116 8.77 9.69 -3.43
CA GLY A 116 9.69 8.94 -2.57
C GLY A 116 9.27 8.86 -1.10
N GLU A 117 8.23 9.57 -0.69
CA GLU A 117 7.65 9.47 0.65
C GLU A 117 6.60 8.37 0.71
N ALA A 118 6.63 7.55 1.76
CA ALA A 118 5.69 6.46 1.98
C ALA A 118 4.73 6.78 3.14
N ARG A 119 3.45 6.44 2.97
CA ARG A 119 2.44 6.53 4.02
C ARG A 119 1.51 5.33 4.04
N ALA A 120 1.20 4.85 5.23
CA ALA A 120 0.21 3.82 5.49
C ALA A 120 -1.06 4.39 6.13
N TYR A 121 -2.20 3.88 5.69
CA TYR A 121 -3.52 4.14 6.27
C TYR A 121 -4.10 2.81 6.78
N PRO A 122 -4.07 2.56 8.09
CA PRO A 122 -4.59 1.31 8.65
C PRO A 122 -6.10 1.21 8.46
N LEU A 123 -6.57 0.14 7.82
CA LEU A 123 -8.00 -0.01 7.50
C LEU A 123 -8.85 -0.03 8.77
N ASN A 124 -8.35 -0.63 9.86
CA ASN A 124 -9.06 -0.65 11.14
C ASN A 124 -9.26 0.74 11.80
N MET A 125 -8.54 1.76 11.34
CA MET A 125 -8.65 3.15 11.79
C MET A 125 -9.34 4.04 10.73
N LEU A 126 -9.23 3.66 9.46
CA LEU A 126 -9.96 4.18 8.30
C LEU A 126 -11.26 3.37 8.11
N SER A 127 -12.15 3.38 9.08
CA SER A 127 -13.38 2.57 9.02
C SER A 127 -14.50 3.13 9.88
N GLY A 128 -15.69 2.58 9.67
CA GLY A 128 -16.91 3.00 10.35
C GLY A 128 -17.57 4.21 9.68
N PRO A 129 -18.82 4.54 10.07
CA PRO A 129 -19.71 5.41 9.27
C PRO A 129 -19.29 6.88 9.21
N ILE A 130 -18.12 7.27 9.73
CA ILE A 130 -17.68 8.67 9.87
C ILE A 130 -16.31 8.91 9.21
N ARG A 131 -15.47 7.88 9.02
CA ARG A 131 -14.06 8.05 8.60
C ARG A 131 -13.70 7.28 7.32
N GLU A 132 -14.68 7.07 6.44
CA GLU A 132 -14.50 6.42 5.15
C GLU A 132 -13.72 7.27 4.13
N ILE A 133 -13.43 8.54 4.45
CA ILE A 133 -12.61 9.45 3.61
C ILE A 133 -11.66 10.27 4.50
N LEU A 134 -10.36 10.25 4.17
CA LEU A 134 -9.35 11.15 4.73
C LEU A 134 -8.79 12.06 3.63
N ASN A 135 -8.81 13.37 3.85
CA ASN A 135 -8.13 14.35 3.01
C ASN A 135 -6.75 14.62 3.61
N ASP A 136 -5.70 14.19 2.94
CA ASP A 136 -4.31 14.27 3.41
C ASP A 136 -3.42 14.96 2.36
N THR A 137 -2.15 15.15 2.68
CA THR A 137 -1.10 15.63 1.78
C THR A 137 0.18 14.81 1.97
N LEU A 138 0.74 14.28 0.90
CA LEU A 138 1.99 13.51 0.90
C LEU A 138 2.93 14.02 -0.19
N ALA A 139 4.18 14.36 0.15
CA ALA A 139 5.13 14.97 -0.78
C ALA A 139 4.56 16.18 -1.58
N GLY A 140 3.66 16.96 -0.96
CA GLY A 140 2.98 18.10 -1.60
C GLY A 140 1.76 17.76 -2.47
N GLU A 141 1.46 16.48 -2.67
CA GLU A 141 0.28 16.03 -3.40
C GLU A 141 -0.93 15.86 -2.47
N PRO A 142 -2.04 16.57 -2.69
CA PRO A 142 -3.26 16.45 -1.89
C PRO A 142 -4.00 15.19 -2.31
N VAL A 143 -4.10 14.25 -1.38
CA VAL A 143 -4.71 12.95 -1.63
C VAL A 143 -6.02 12.80 -0.86
N ALA A 144 -6.96 12.06 -1.42
CA ALA A 144 -8.14 11.58 -0.73
C ALA A 144 -8.07 10.06 -0.63
N VAL A 145 -7.93 9.55 0.59
CA VAL A 145 -7.92 8.12 0.88
C VAL A 145 -9.33 7.69 1.22
N THR A 146 -9.90 6.81 0.42
CA THR A 146 -11.30 6.35 0.57
C THR A 146 -11.36 4.87 0.91
N TRP A 147 -12.29 4.49 1.78
CA TRP A 147 -12.57 3.12 2.18
C TRP A 147 -14.07 2.91 2.33
N CYS A 148 -14.65 1.93 1.62
CA CYS A 148 -16.05 1.55 1.79
C CYS A 148 -16.14 0.16 2.45
N ASP A 149 -16.65 0.10 3.69
CA ASP A 149 -16.85 -1.15 4.45
C ASP A 149 -17.71 -2.17 3.67
N PHE A 150 -18.72 -1.69 2.92
CA PHE A 150 -19.66 -2.54 2.16
C PHE A 150 -19.12 -3.01 0.81
N CYS A 151 -18.09 -2.34 0.30
CA CYS A 151 -17.50 -2.59 -1.02
C CYS A 151 -16.21 -3.40 -0.94
N HIS A 152 -15.54 -3.31 0.22
CA HIS A 152 -14.18 -3.76 0.44
C HIS A 152 -13.19 -3.15 -0.56
N ASP A 153 -13.41 -1.90 -0.90
CA ASP A 153 -12.53 -1.14 -1.79
C ASP A 153 -11.81 -0.02 -1.05
N ALA A 154 -10.55 0.14 -1.43
CA ALA A 154 -9.66 1.17 -0.93
C ALA A 154 -9.10 1.90 -2.15
N ILE A 155 -9.46 3.17 -2.31
CA ILE A 155 -9.05 3.96 -3.47
C ILE A 155 -8.45 5.27 -2.99
N VAL A 156 -7.27 5.60 -3.54
CA VAL A 156 -6.63 6.89 -3.31
C VAL A 156 -6.80 7.74 -4.55
N TYR A 157 -7.30 8.95 -4.36
CA TYR A 157 -7.48 9.93 -5.43
C TYR A 157 -6.54 11.11 -5.24
N SER A 158 -6.06 11.71 -6.33
CA SER A 158 -5.68 13.12 -6.27
C SER A 158 -6.94 13.94 -6.02
N ARG A 159 -6.83 14.92 -5.11
CA ARG A 159 -7.90 15.90 -4.86
C ARG A 159 -7.87 17.05 -5.86
N ARG A 160 -6.91 17.07 -6.79
CA ARG A 160 -6.80 18.09 -7.82
C ARG A 160 -7.76 17.79 -8.95
N VAL A 161 -8.73 18.67 -9.14
CA VAL A 161 -9.62 18.66 -10.30
C VAL A 161 -9.57 20.04 -10.92
N ASN A 162 -9.19 20.12 -12.20
CA ASN A 162 -8.89 21.38 -12.87
C ASN A 162 -7.82 22.19 -12.11
N GLN A 163 -8.13 23.43 -11.70
CA GLN A 163 -7.20 24.30 -10.95
C GLN A 163 -7.49 24.31 -9.44
N GLN A 164 -8.29 23.37 -8.94
CA GLN A 164 -8.81 23.38 -7.58
C GLN A 164 -8.45 22.11 -6.81
N VAL A 165 -8.22 22.27 -5.51
CA VAL A 165 -8.11 21.15 -4.57
C VAL A 165 -9.46 20.97 -3.91
N LEU A 166 -10.05 19.80 -4.07
CA LEU A 166 -11.33 19.46 -3.46
C LEU A 166 -11.15 18.96 -2.02
N THR A 167 -12.16 19.20 -1.20
CA THR A 167 -12.33 18.60 0.11
C THR A 167 -13.45 17.58 0.03
N LEU A 168 -13.10 16.31 0.04
CA LEU A 168 -14.03 15.21 -0.17
C LEU A 168 -14.60 14.71 1.16
N ILE A 169 -15.91 14.48 1.18
CA ILE A 169 -16.66 14.02 2.36
C ILE A 169 -17.58 12.85 2.01
N VAL A 170 -17.95 12.08 3.03
CA VAL A 170 -18.99 11.06 2.89
C VAL A 170 -20.34 11.75 2.72
N ALA A 171 -21.00 11.55 1.58
CA ALA A 171 -22.28 12.19 1.29
C ALA A 171 -23.44 11.63 2.15
N GLY A 172 -23.25 10.46 2.77
CA GLY A 172 -24.28 9.76 3.54
C GLY A 172 -25.31 9.02 2.67
N SER A 173 -25.06 8.92 1.37
CA SER A 173 -25.87 8.16 0.41
C SER A 173 -25.06 7.05 -0.25
N MET A 174 -25.75 6.02 -0.73
CA MET A 174 -25.17 4.93 -1.49
C MET A 174 -25.77 4.85 -2.88
N TRP A 175 -24.98 4.39 -3.84
CA TRP A 175 -25.41 4.06 -5.20
C TRP A 175 -24.75 2.75 -5.61
N GLU A 176 -25.53 1.80 -6.14
CA GLU A 176 -25.02 0.49 -6.55
C GLU A 176 -24.26 -0.28 -5.45
N GLN A 177 -24.67 -0.09 -4.18
CA GLN A 177 -24.00 -0.61 -2.97
C GLN A 177 -22.60 -0.05 -2.70
N SER A 178 -22.23 1.08 -3.33
CA SER A 178 -21.03 1.84 -2.98
C SER A 178 -21.34 3.21 -2.40
N MET A 179 -20.41 3.71 -1.59
CA MET A 179 -20.44 5.04 -1.01
C MET A 179 -20.47 6.11 -2.11
N VAL A 180 -21.28 7.14 -1.90
CA VAL A 180 -21.21 8.39 -2.67
C VAL A 180 -20.35 9.40 -1.93
N ILE A 181 -19.41 10.00 -2.65
CA ILE A 181 -18.57 11.09 -2.17
C ILE A 181 -19.26 12.42 -2.52
N ARG A 182 -19.09 13.43 -1.68
CA ARG A 182 -19.43 14.81 -2.01
C ARG A 182 -18.19 15.69 -1.86
N ASP A 183 -17.95 16.63 -2.76
CA ASP A 183 -16.98 17.70 -2.51
C ASP A 183 -17.65 18.90 -1.84
N ASN A 184 -16.95 19.58 -0.94
CA ASN A 184 -17.49 20.73 -0.22
C ASN A 184 -17.59 21.99 -1.10
N GLU A 185 -16.73 22.11 -2.10
CA GLU A 185 -16.54 23.36 -2.80
C GLU A 185 -17.62 23.63 -3.85
N THR A 186 -18.07 22.60 -4.57
CA THR A 186 -19.15 22.69 -5.57
C THR A 186 -20.39 21.94 -5.12
N GLY A 187 -20.26 21.04 -4.14
CA GLY A 187 -21.35 20.17 -3.71
C GLY A 187 -21.63 19.03 -4.67
N SER A 188 -20.77 18.78 -5.67
CA SER A 188 -20.94 17.69 -6.63
C SER A 188 -20.83 16.34 -5.95
N LEU A 189 -21.55 15.35 -6.50
CA LEU A 189 -21.63 14.00 -5.99
C LEU A 189 -20.87 13.06 -6.90
N TRP A 190 -20.01 12.23 -6.33
CA TRP A 190 -19.10 11.37 -7.06
C TRP A 190 -19.35 9.91 -6.69
N SER A 191 -19.25 9.03 -7.69
CA SER A 191 -19.14 7.60 -7.45
C SER A 191 -17.75 7.30 -6.89
N GLN A 192 -17.69 6.68 -5.70
CA GLN A 192 -16.41 6.30 -5.12
C GLN A 192 -15.70 5.22 -5.93
N VAL A 193 -16.40 4.24 -6.53
CA VAL A 193 -15.74 3.20 -7.34
C VAL A 193 -15.21 3.76 -8.67
N LEU A 194 -16.01 4.60 -9.34
CA LEU A 194 -15.65 5.10 -10.66
C LEU A 194 -14.73 6.32 -10.62
N GLY A 195 -14.70 7.04 -9.49
CA GLY A 195 -14.06 8.36 -9.38
C GLY A 195 -14.72 9.43 -10.25
N ARG A 196 -15.94 9.21 -10.76
CA ARG A 196 -16.64 10.12 -11.66
C ARG A 196 -17.68 10.95 -10.91
N ALA A 197 -17.73 12.25 -11.18
CA ALA A 197 -18.81 13.11 -10.73
C ALA A 197 -20.08 12.74 -11.47
N MET A 198 -21.09 12.31 -10.72
CA MET A 198 -22.35 11.82 -11.25
C MET A 198 -23.44 12.90 -11.29
N GLU A 199 -23.37 13.88 -10.39
CA GLU A 199 -24.32 14.99 -10.27
C GLU A 199 -23.59 16.25 -9.76
N GLY A 200 -24.10 17.43 -10.11
CA GLY A 200 -23.57 18.71 -9.67
C GLY A 200 -22.75 19.43 -10.74
N GLU A 201 -22.08 20.51 -10.35
CA GLU A 201 -21.31 21.38 -11.24
C GLU A 201 -20.20 20.65 -11.99
N LEU A 202 -19.58 19.67 -11.34
CA LEU A 202 -18.47 18.90 -11.90
C LEU A 202 -18.92 17.62 -12.62
N ALA A 203 -20.22 17.41 -12.83
CA ALA A 203 -20.75 16.20 -13.45
C ALA A 203 -20.03 15.83 -14.76
N GLY A 204 -19.64 14.56 -14.89
CA GLY A 204 -18.85 14.03 -16.00
C GLY A 204 -17.34 14.04 -15.78
N GLN A 205 -16.81 14.90 -14.90
CA GLN A 205 -15.39 14.93 -14.54
C GLN A 205 -14.97 13.69 -13.76
N THR A 206 -13.67 13.40 -13.75
CA THR A 206 -13.10 12.23 -13.07
C THR A 206 -11.95 12.64 -12.14
N LEU A 207 -11.91 12.02 -10.96
CA LEU A 207 -10.77 12.06 -10.05
C LEU A 207 -9.65 11.15 -10.56
N GLU A 208 -8.42 11.65 -10.53
CA GLU A 208 -7.23 10.86 -10.85
C GLU A 208 -7.00 9.82 -9.74
N ILE A 209 -6.91 8.54 -10.09
CA ILE A 209 -6.59 7.47 -9.13
C ILE A 209 -5.09 7.36 -8.98
N LEU A 210 -4.61 7.38 -7.74
CA LEU A 210 -3.20 7.21 -7.39
C LEU A 210 -2.91 5.76 -6.98
N PRO A 211 -1.76 5.19 -7.40
CA PRO A 211 -1.32 3.85 -7.00
C PRO A 211 -1.33 3.66 -5.50
N ALA A 212 -2.04 2.62 -5.08
CA ALA A 212 -2.05 2.18 -3.70
C ALA A 212 -1.95 0.66 -3.62
N VAL A 213 -1.48 0.16 -2.49
CA VAL A 213 -1.37 -1.27 -2.22
C VAL A 213 -2.12 -1.60 -0.94
N ASN A 214 -3.02 -2.57 -1.02
CA ASN A 214 -3.60 -3.20 0.17
C ASN A 214 -2.71 -4.39 0.57
N THR A 215 -2.17 -4.36 1.79
CA THR A 215 -1.29 -5.41 2.31
C THR A 215 -1.28 -5.40 3.84
N THR A 216 -0.60 -6.36 4.47
CA THR A 216 -0.43 -6.32 5.93
C THR A 216 0.59 -5.27 6.35
N TRP A 217 0.43 -4.75 7.57
CA TRP A 217 1.36 -3.79 8.15
C TRP A 217 2.79 -4.31 8.20
N SER A 218 2.98 -5.60 8.54
CA SER A 218 4.30 -6.23 8.57
C SER A 218 5.04 -6.13 7.23
N ASP A 219 4.31 -6.34 6.14
CA ASP A 219 4.83 -6.32 4.78
C ASP A 219 5.16 -4.90 4.34
N TRP A 220 4.21 -3.98 4.56
CA TRP A 220 4.39 -2.58 4.25
C TRP A 220 5.58 -1.97 5.00
N LYS A 221 5.66 -2.18 6.32
CA LYS A 221 6.76 -1.67 7.15
C LYS A 221 8.11 -2.27 6.73
N HIS A 222 8.15 -3.55 6.36
CA HIS A 222 9.39 -4.16 5.87
C HIS A 222 9.89 -3.51 4.58
N ARG A 223 8.98 -3.20 3.65
CA ARG A 223 9.31 -2.58 2.35
C ARG A 223 9.54 -1.07 2.44
N HIS A 224 8.92 -0.41 3.42
CA HIS A 224 8.97 1.04 3.63
C HIS A 224 9.23 1.34 5.11
N PRO A 225 10.46 1.09 5.63
CA PRO A 225 10.76 1.27 7.05
C PRO A 225 10.58 2.72 7.53
N GLU A 226 10.86 3.69 6.66
CA GLU A 226 10.70 5.13 6.93
C GLU A 226 9.26 5.64 6.73
N THR A 227 8.28 4.75 6.51
CA THR A 227 6.89 5.15 6.28
C THR A 227 6.33 5.91 7.48
N THR A 228 5.49 6.89 7.19
CA THR A 228 4.57 7.46 8.18
C THR A 228 3.26 6.66 8.22
N VAL A 229 2.51 6.77 9.30
CA VAL A 229 1.23 6.07 9.50
C VAL A 229 0.18 7.06 9.96
N ALA A 230 -0.98 7.10 9.29
CA ALA A 230 -2.13 7.85 9.80
C ALA A 230 -2.64 7.20 11.10
N GLN A 231 -2.59 7.93 12.21
CA GLN A 231 -2.88 7.43 13.55
C GLN A 231 -4.20 8.00 14.06
N LEU A 232 -5.29 7.28 13.83
CA LEU A 232 -6.62 7.64 14.31
C LEU A 232 -7.09 6.61 15.35
N PRO A 233 -8.11 6.92 16.17
CA PRO A 233 -8.73 5.93 17.03
C PRO A 233 -9.20 4.72 16.21
N ARG A 234 -8.88 3.53 16.72
CA ARG A 234 -9.26 2.26 16.12
C ARG A 234 -10.77 2.02 16.31
N GLU A 235 -11.50 1.92 15.21
CA GLU A 235 -12.96 1.69 15.19
C GLU A 235 -13.32 0.23 14.90
N ARG A 236 -12.40 -0.51 14.28
CA ARG A 236 -12.57 -1.91 13.85
C ARG A 236 -11.38 -2.78 14.28
N GLN A 237 -11.55 -4.10 14.19
CA GLN A 237 -10.47 -5.06 14.46
C GLN A 237 -10.38 -6.19 13.44
N GLU A 238 -11.38 -6.33 12.57
CA GLU A 238 -11.55 -7.42 11.63
C GLU A 238 -10.63 -7.33 10.41
N TYR A 239 -10.13 -6.14 10.05
CA TYR A 239 -9.28 -5.94 8.88
C TYR A 239 -7.86 -6.40 9.15
N THR A 240 -7.70 -7.72 9.05
CA THR A 240 -6.45 -8.47 9.10
C THR A 240 -6.35 -9.34 7.85
N ARG A 241 -5.19 -9.94 7.58
CA ARG A 241 -5.07 -10.92 6.49
C ARG A 241 -6.14 -12.03 6.50
N ASN A 242 -6.65 -12.39 7.68
CA ASN A 242 -7.70 -13.40 7.81
C ASN A 242 -9.04 -12.97 7.20
N PHE A 243 -9.25 -11.66 7.01
CA PHE A 243 -10.44 -11.14 6.34
C PHE A 243 -10.53 -11.65 4.90
N HIS A 244 -9.39 -11.86 4.24
CA HIS A 244 -9.29 -12.40 2.88
C HIS A 244 -9.29 -13.94 2.81
N ARG A 245 -9.57 -14.64 3.92
CA ARG A 245 -9.60 -16.12 3.98
C ARG A 245 -10.47 -16.77 2.91
N ASP A 246 -11.67 -16.24 2.68
CA ASP A 246 -12.54 -16.72 1.59
C ASP A 246 -12.22 -15.96 0.31
N ARG A 247 -11.15 -16.39 -0.35
CA ARG A 247 -10.55 -15.73 -1.52
C ARG A 247 -11.50 -15.54 -2.71
N ARG A 248 -12.59 -16.31 -2.78
CA ARG A 248 -13.60 -16.21 -3.86
C ARG A 248 -14.43 -14.93 -3.77
N ARG A 249 -14.48 -14.32 -2.58
CA ARG A 249 -15.22 -13.08 -2.33
C ARG A 249 -14.52 -11.85 -2.88
N PHE A 250 -13.22 -11.95 -3.21
CA PHE A 250 -12.39 -10.81 -3.57
C PHE A 250 -11.81 -10.96 -4.97
N VAL A 251 -11.76 -9.84 -5.68
CA VAL A 251 -11.06 -9.72 -6.95
C VAL A 251 -9.99 -8.64 -6.86
N LEU A 252 -8.95 -8.81 -7.67
CA LEU A 252 -8.18 -7.68 -8.18
C LEU A 252 -8.79 -7.27 -9.52
N GLY A 253 -9.40 -6.09 -9.56
CA GLY A 253 -9.93 -5.47 -10.76
C GLY A 253 -8.96 -4.49 -11.39
N LEU A 254 -8.86 -4.52 -12.72
CA LEU A 254 -8.06 -3.61 -13.54
C LEU A 254 -8.96 -2.83 -14.47
N ARG A 255 -8.65 -1.55 -14.64
CA ARG A 255 -9.29 -0.68 -15.63
C ARG A 255 -8.24 0.14 -16.40
N ARG A 256 -8.41 0.25 -17.70
CA ARG A 256 -7.57 1.05 -18.63
C ARG A 256 -8.45 1.59 -19.75
N GLY A 257 -8.64 2.91 -19.81
CA GLY A 257 -9.66 3.50 -20.67
C GLY A 257 -11.03 2.87 -20.39
N SER A 258 -11.68 2.38 -21.46
CA SER A 258 -12.94 1.63 -21.41
C SER A 258 -12.77 0.14 -21.09
N ASP A 259 -11.56 -0.42 -21.16
CA ASP A 259 -11.30 -1.83 -20.86
C ASP A 259 -11.37 -2.07 -19.35
N SER A 260 -12.11 -3.10 -18.96
CA SER A 260 -12.13 -3.63 -17.60
C SER A 260 -11.91 -5.13 -17.57
N GLY A 261 -11.29 -5.61 -16.50
CA GLY A 261 -11.02 -7.03 -16.28
C GLY A 261 -10.74 -7.30 -14.82
N ALA A 262 -11.00 -8.51 -14.36
CA ALA A 262 -10.73 -8.91 -12.98
C ALA A 262 -10.23 -10.34 -12.88
N VAL A 263 -9.51 -10.62 -11.80
CA VAL A 263 -9.09 -11.96 -11.40
C VAL A 263 -9.36 -12.16 -9.92
N THR A 264 -9.91 -13.32 -9.55
CA THR A 264 -10.19 -13.62 -8.14
C THR A 264 -8.91 -13.86 -7.35
N PHE A 265 -8.93 -13.55 -6.05
CA PHE A 265 -7.82 -13.91 -5.16
C PHE A 265 -7.60 -15.43 -5.11
N GLN A 266 -8.65 -16.22 -5.36
CA GLN A 266 -8.54 -17.68 -5.44
C GLN A 266 -7.65 -18.11 -6.61
N THR A 267 -7.84 -17.49 -7.78
CA THR A 267 -6.99 -17.73 -8.96
C THR A 267 -5.57 -17.22 -8.71
N LEU A 268 -5.44 -16.01 -8.15
CA LEU A 268 -4.12 -15.42 -7.86
C LEU A 268 -3.31 -16.26 -6.86
N ALA A 269 -3.96 -16.85 -5.86
CA ALA A 269 -3.30 -17.76 -4.93
C ALA A 269 -2.83 -19.07 -5.60
N ALA A 270 -3.46 -19.48 -6.70
CA ALA A 270 -3.03 -20.62 -7.51
C ALA A 270 -1.98 -20.23 -8.57
N ARG A 271 -1.95 -18.97 -8.99
CA ARG A 271 -1.09 -18.41 -10.03
C ARG A 271 -0.49 -17.09 -9.56
N LEU A 272 0.54 -17.19 -8.72
CA LEU A 272 1.18 -16.05 -8.04
C LEU A 272 1.76 -14.99 -8.99
N VAL A 273 2.01 -15.35 -10.26
CA VAL A 273 2.47 -14.46 -11.32
C VAL A 273 1.59 -14.72 -12.55
N LEU A 274 0.92 -13.68 -13.04
CA LEU A 274 -0.02 -13.74 -14.14
C LEU A 274 0.28 -12.63 -15.14
N ASN A 275 0.76 -12.98 -16.32
CA ASN A 275 0.92 -12.03 -17.42
C ASN A 275 -0.44 -11.79 -18.06
N VAL A 276 -0.81 -10.52 -18.24
CA VAL A 276 -2.09 -10.11 -18.84
C VAL A 276 -1.87 -9.00 -19.86
N GLN A 277 -2.90 -8.72 -20.65
CA GLN A 277 -2.98 -7.60 -21.58
C GLN A 277 -4.26 -6.81 -21.27
N MET A 278 -4.14 -5.50 -21.06
CA MET A 278 -5.28 -4.63 -20.73
C MET A 278 -5.14 -3.29 -21.44
N GLY A 279 -6.14 -2.88 -22.24
CA GLY A 279 -6.12 -1.59 -22.94
C GLY A 279 -4.88 -1.40 -23.83
N GLY A 280 -4.36 -2.46 -24.44
CA GLY A 280 -3.11 -2.41 -25.23
C GLY A 280 -1.82 -2.36 -24.40
N GLU A 281 -1.89 -2.27 -23.07
CA GLU A 281 -0.74 -2.32 -22.18
C GLU A 281 -0.44 -3.75 -21.71
N PRO A 282 0.78 -4.27 -21.90
CA PRO A 282 1.20 -5.54 -21.32
C PRO A 282 1.48 -5.35 -19.82
N LEU A 283 0.81 -6.15 -18.99
CA LEU A 283 0.91 -6.10 -17.54
C LEU A 283 1.29 -7.45 -16.94
N VAL A 284 1.89 -7.43 -15.75
CA VAL A 284 2.04 -8.59 -14.88
C VAL A 284 1.35 -8.32 -13.57
N ILE A 285 0.52 -9.28 -13.13
CA ILE A 285 -0.10 -9.29 -11.81
C ILE A 285 0.72 -10.23 -10.93
N THR A 286 1.09 -9.78 -9.74
CA THR A 286 1.73 -10.60 -8.72
C THR A 286 0.83 -10.68 -7.49
N TYR A 287 0.89 -11.81 -6.79
CA TYR A 287 0.12 -12.00 -5.57
C TYR A 287 0.97 -12.63 -4.48
N ASP A 288 0.96 -11.96 -3.34
CA ASP A 288 1.55 -12.42 -2.09
C ASP A 288 0.41 -12.88 -1.17
N ASP A 289 0.23 -14.19 -1.09
CA ASP A 289 -0.84 -14.81 -0.33
C ASP A 289 -0.64 -14.69 1.19
N GLU A 290 0.60 -14.59 1.66
CA GLU A 290 0.92 -14.43 3.08
C GLU A 290 0.49 -13.06 3.60
N HIS A 291 0.65 -12.04 2.73
CA HIS A 291 0.35 -10.65 3.03
C HIS A 291 -0.90 -10.11 2.32
N SER A 292 -1.68 -11.01 1.70
CA SER A 292 -2.92 -10.71 0.95
C SER A 292 -2.79 -9.55 -0.03
N ALA A 293 -1.63 -9.45 -0.69
CA ALA A 293 -1.26 -8.28 -1.47
C ALA A 293 -1.18 -8.63 -2.95
N ALA A 294 -2.08 -8.03 -3.73
CA ALA A 294 -2.08 -8.13 -5.17
C ALA A 294 -1.48 -6.85 -5.77
N ARG A 295 -0.55 -6.97 -6.71
CA ARG A 295 0.14 -5.85 -7.34
C ARG A 295 0.15 -5.99 -8.85
N VAL A 296 0.26 -4.86 -9.54
CA VAL A 296 0.19 -4.76 -10.99
C VAL A 296 1.34 -3.92 -11.47
N PHE A 297 2.09 -4.45 -12.44
CA PHE A 297 3.22 -3.73 -13.04
C PHE A 297 3.09 -3.74 -14.56
N ALA A 298 3.51 -2.66 -15.21
CA ALA A 298 3.80 -2.70 -16.63
C ALA A 298 5.02 -3.61 -16.86
N ARG A 299 4.96 -4.49 -17.87
CA ARG A 299 6.02 -5.47 -18.15
C ARG A 299 6.81 -5.16 -19.42
N THR A 300 6.78 -3.91 -19.88
CA THR A 300 7.66 -3.43 -20.96
C THR A 300 8.86 -2.71 -20.38
N VAL A 301 10.06 -3.21 -20.68
CA VAL A 301 11.35 -2.64 -20.26
C VAL A 301 12.21 -2.49 -21.50
N ASP A 302 12.80 -1.32 -21.73
CA ASP A 302 13.60 -1.03 -22.94
C ASP A 302 12.90 -1.41 -24.26
N ARG A 303 11.59 -1.11 -24.37
CA ARG A 303 10.72 -1.45 -25.51
C ARG A 303 10.52 -2.95 -25.73
N GLN A 304 11.04 -3.81 -24.85
CA GLN A 304 10.81 -5.25 -24.87
C GLN A 304 9.72 -5.62 -23.87
N THR A 305 8.68 -6.30 -24.36
CA THR A 305 7.66 -6.90 -23.49
C THR A 305 8.20 -8.19 -22.89
N LEU A 306 8.23 -8.25 -21.57
CA LEU A 306 8.72 -9.39 -20.79
C LEU A 306 7.58 -10.34 -20.43
N GLU A 307 7.86 -11.63 -20.36
CA GLU A 307 6.94 -12.65 -19.83
C GLU A 307 7.51 -13.22 -18.55
N PHE A 308 6.78 -13.06 -17.45
CA PHE A 308 7.22 -13.47 -16.14
C PHE A 308 6.72 -14.86 -15.77
N LEU A 309 7.61 -15.65 -15.17
CA LEU A 309 7.31 -16.91 -14.52
C LEU A 309 7.54 -16.77 -13.00
N PRO A 310 6.76 -17.46 -12.16
CA PRO A 310 7.02 -17.49 -10.73
C PRO A 310 8.40 -18.09 -10.45
N SER A 311 9.09 -17.52 -9.45
CA SER A 311 10.37 -17.99 -8.94
C SER A 311 10.31 -18.09 -7.41
N PRO A 312 11.07 -18.99 -6.76
CA PRO A 312 11.03 -19.13 -5.30
C PRO A 312 11.30 -17.83 -4.55
N ARG A 313 10.82 -17.77 -3.29
CA ARG A 313 11.03 -16.66 -2.34
C ARG A 313 10.44 -15.31 -2.79
N GLY A 314 9.22 -15.32 -3.31
CA GLY A 314 8.52 -14.08 -3.72
C GLY A 314 9.16 -13.38 -4.92
N ARG A 315 9.85 -14.13 -5.79
CA ARG A 315 10.52 -13.60 -6.97
C ARG A 315 9.76 -14.00 -8.25
N MET A 316 10.10 -13.35 -9.35
CA MET A 316 9.69 -13.74 -10.69
C MET A 316 10.88 -13.67 -11.65
N ARG A 317 10.86 -14.48 -12.70
CA ARG A 317 11.90 -14.55 -13.71
C ARG A 317 11.31 -14.23 -15.08
N ASP A 318 11.91 -13.30 -15.83
CA ASP A 318 11.48 -13.08 -17.21
C ASP A 318 12.04 -14.15 -18.16
N ARG A 319 11.25 -14.56 -19.15
CA ARG A 319 11.65 -15.60 -20.12
C ARG A 319 12.71 -15.13 -21.10
N GLN A 320 12.72 -13.84 -21.42
CA GLN A 320 13.51 -13.27 -22.51
C GLN A 320 14.99 -13.18 -22.15
N THR A 321 15.30 -12.89 -20.90
CA THR A 321 16.67 -12.61 -20.42
C THR A 321 17.05 -13.41 -19.19
N SER A 322 16.10 -14.14 -18.59
CA SER A 322 16.27 -14.85 -17.32
C SER A 322 16.68 -13.95 -16.15
N SER A 323 16.42 -12.64 -16.23
CA SER A 323 16.64 -11.74 -15.11
C SER A 323 15.66 -12.07 -13.98
N ILE A 324 16.10 -11.85 -12.75
CA ILE A 324 15.35 -12.16 -11.53
C ILE A 324 14.84 -10.87 -10.92
N TRP A 325 13.55 -10.85 -10.63
CA TRP A 325 12.83 -9.67 -10.17
C TRP A 325 12.14 -9.99 -8.85
N ASP A 326 12.11 -9.02 -7.95
CA ASP A 326 11.27 -9.08 -6.76
C ASP A 326 9.80 -8.88 -7.16
N ALA A 327 8.92 -9.82 -6.82
CA ALA A 327 7.53 -9.79 -7.25
C ALA A 327 6.70 -8.76 -6.46
N GLY A 328 7.16 -8.33 -5.28
CA GLY A 328 6.48 -7.37 -4.42
C GLY A 328 6.76 -5.92 -4.79
N SER A 329 7.97 -5.62 -5.25
CA SER A 329 8.39 -4.27 -5.65
C SER A 329 8.44 -4.08 -7.15
N GLY A 330 8.68 -5.13 -7.94
CA GLY A 330 8.97 -5.00 -9.37
C GLY A 330 10.41 -4.60 -9.67
N LEU A 331 11.31 -4.62 -8.68
CA LEU A 331 12.73 -4.34 -8.85
C LEU A 331 13.45 -5.56 -9.46
N CYS A 332 14.24 -5.35 -10.50
CA CYS A 332 15.16 -6.37 -11.00
C CYS A 332 16.37 -6.49 -10.06
N LEU A 333 16.57 -7.67 -9.50
CA LEU A 333 17.65 -7.96 -8.56
C LEU A 333 18.91 -8.46 -9.27
N GLU A 334 18.75 -9.27 -10.31
CA GLU A 334 19.85 -9.98 -10.97
C GLU A 334 19.59 -10.09 -12.48
N GLY A 335 20.64 -10.11 -13.31
CA GLY A 335 20.53 -10.31 -14.76
C GLY A 335 20.66 -9.03 -15.58
N LYS A 336 20.21 -9.08 -16.84
CA LYS A 336 20.39 -8.01 -17.83
C LYS A 336 19.81 -6.67 -17.35
N PHE A 337 18.68 -6.71 -16.65
CA PHE A 337 17.96 -5.51 -16.23
C PHE A 337 18.21 -5.14 -14.76
N ALA A 338 19.26 -5.68 -14.11
CA ALA A 338 19.51 -5.43 -12.68
C ALA A 338 19.47 -3.92 -12.33
N GLY A 339 18.71 -3.57 -11.29
CA GLY A 339 18.44 -2.19 -10.87
C GLY A 339 17.27 -1.51 -11.59
N ALA A 340 16.74 -2.08 -12.66
CA ALA A 340 15.53 -1.56 -13.31
C ALA A 340 14.29 -1.80 -12.43
N GLN A 341 13.37 -0.84 -12.44
CA GLN A 341 12.14 -0.86 -11.67
C GLN A 341 10.95 -0.95 -12.62
N LEU A 342 10.11 -1.97 -12.49
CA LEU A 342 8.86 -2.03 -13.25
C LEU A 342 7.92 -0.92 -12.76
N PRO A 343 7.32 -0.14 -13.66
CA PRO A 343 6.32 0.86 -13.28
C PRO A 343 5.09 0.18 -12.67
N GLN A 344 4.77 0.51 -11.43
CA GLN A 344 3.53 0.06 -10.80
C GLN A 344 2.33 0.65 -11.55
N ARG A 345 1.20 -0.04 -11.46
CA ARG A 345 -0.07 0.39 -12.00
C ARG A 345 -1.18 0.18 -10.97
N GLN A 346 -2.26 0.92 -11.15
CA GLN A 346 -3.44 0.75 -10.32
C GLN A 346 -4.06 -0.63 -10.56
N GLY A 347 -4.36 -1.31 -9.46
CA GLY A 347 -5.33 -2.37 -9.36
C GLY A 347 -6.24 -2.11 -8.16
N LEU A 348 -7.51 -2.48 -8.28
CA LEU A 348 -8.51 -2.29 -7.24
C LEU A 348 -8.82 -3.62 -6.58
N VAL A 349 -8.69 -3.70 -5.26
CA VAL A 349 -9.27 -4.80 -4.48
C VAL A 349 -10.70 -4.43 -4.17
N ALA A 350 -11.64 -5.35 -4.42
CA ALA A 350 -13.06 -5.16 -4.12
C ALA A 350 -13.74 -6.51 -3.90
N TYR A 351 -14.96 -6.48 -3.33
CA TYR A 351 -15.83 -7.64 -3.40
C TYR A 351 -16.19 -7.98 -4.86
N THR A 352 -16.17 -9.27 -5.20
CA THR A 352 -16.49 -9.78 -6.54
C THR A 352 -17.85 -9.28 -7.05
N SER A 353 -18.86 -9.23 -6.18
CA SER A 353 -20.21 -8.78 -6.52
C SER A 353 -20.27 -7.27 -6.83
N VAL A 354 -19.46 -6.47 -6.13
CA VAL A 354 -19.41 -5.02 -6.32
C VAL A 354 -18.67 -4.68 -7.61
N TRP A 355 -17.51 -5.30 -7.84
CA TRP A 355 -16.76 -5.11 -9.09
C TRP A 355 -17.63 -5.38 -10.33
N ARG A 356 -18.34 -6.51 -10.37
CA ARG A 356 -19.22 -6.88 -11.51
C ARG A 356 -20.36 -5.91 -11.75
N ARG A 357 -20.80 -5.19 -10.72
CA ARG A 357 -21.89 -4.22 -10.85
C ARG A 357 -21.44 -2.93 -11.53
N PHE A 358 -20.24 -2.45 -11.21
CA PHE A 358 -19.65 -1.27 -11.85
C PHE A 358 -18.96 -1.59 -13.17
N HIS A 359 -18.55 -2.85 -13.37
CA HIS A 359 -17.87 -3.34 -14.56
C HIS A 359 -18.51 -4.63 -15.09
N PRO A 360 -19.76 -4.56 -15.61
CA PRO A 360 -20.48 -5.75 -16.07
C PRO A 360 -19.80 -6.46 -17.24
N ASP A 361 -19.09 -5.71 -18.09
CA ASP A 361 -18.33 -6.24 -19.24
C ASP A 361 -16.89 -6.64 -18.87
N SER A 362 -16.57 -6.70 -17.57
CA SER A 362 -15.24 -7.07 -17.09
C SER A 362 -14.85 -8.47 -17.55
N ARG A 363 -13.75 -8.55 -18.30
CA ARG A 363 -13.15 -9.83 -18.71
C ARG A 363 -12.63 -10.62 -17.51
N ASP A 364 -12.66 -11.94 -17.60
CA ASP A 364 -11.90 -12.80 -16.67
C ASP A 364 -10.43 -12.81 -17.10
N LEU A 365 -9.56 -12.25 -16.27
CA LEU A 365 -8.13 -12.16 -16.57
C LEU A 365 -7.38 -13.47 -16.29
N SER A 366 -8.04 -14.48 -15.72
CA SER A 366 -7.43 -15.79 -15.48
C SER A 366 -7.16 -16.57 -16.76
N GLU A 367 -7.88 -16.28 -17.85
CA GLU A 367 -7.76 -17.00 -19.13
C GLU A 367 -6.61 -16.48 -20.02
N ALA A 368 -5.77 -15.58 -19.51
CA ALA A 368 -4.72 -14.95 -20.31
C ALA A 368 -3.81 -15.99 -21.00
N HIS A 369 -3.85 -15.94 -22.34
CA HIS A 369 -3.17 -16.81 -23.30
C HIS A 369 -1.65 -16.62 -23.31
#